data_AF-F9UH07-F1
#
_entry.id   AF-F9UH07-F1
#
_cell.length_a   1.000
_cell.length_b   1.000
_cell.length_c   1.000
_cell.angle_alpha   90.00
_cell.angle_beta   90.00
_cell.angle_gamma   90.00
#
_symmetry.space_group_name_H-M   'P 1'
#
loop_
_entity.id
_entity.type
_entity.pdbx_description
1 polymer ?
#
loop_
_entity_poly.entity_id
_entity_poly.type
_entity_poly.pdbx_seq_one_letter_code
_entity_poly.pdbx_strand_id
1 'polypeptide(L)'
;MTLRTLVRSTAFGLLAVLLGGCETLVRQSADSGWVGIPPGSALTLNRPVQVQPGRARVFLVDRGSAASRESGTSCVLEVRRIDAEAIQTIPAGTVEITRVQDYIALVSSRVPTPTLDRGVRFQLAGHGDSGGSQMIRPGYHFWLDDSQDPNLMRMTCLGRLDDPAYTRAPTLAEIQAVLGDVATLEVALPAVP
;
A
#
# COMPACT_ATOMS: atom_id res chain seq x y z
N MET A 1 44.09 24.55 -23.48
CA MET A 1 42.84 23.83 -23.15
C MET A 1 41.66 24.67 -23.62
N THR A 2 40.93 24.19 -24.61
CA THR A 2 39.93 24.96 -25.36
C THR A 2 38.63 25.15 -24.58
N LEU A 3 38.09 26.37 -24.60
CA LEU A 3 36.83 26.81 -23.97
C LEU A 3 35.62 25.90 -24.28
N ARG A 4 35.66 25.16 -25.40
CA ARG A 4 34.63 24.19 -25.84
C ARG A 4 34.49 22.97 -24.94
N THR A 5 35.52 22.59 -24.18
CA THR A 5 35.50 21.42 -23.29
C THR A 5 34.79 21.71 -21.97
N LEU A 6 34.84 22.95 -21.47
CA LEU A 6 34.16 23.38 -20.24
C LEU A 6 32.63 23.47 -20.40
N VAL A 7 32.15 23.85 -21.59
CA VAL A 7 30.71 24.00 -21.88
C VAL A 7 30.00 22.64 -22.02
N ARG A 8 30.71 21.60 -22.44
CA ARG A 8 30.15 20.23 -22.55
C ARG A 8 30.02 19.53 -21.19
N SER A 9 30.95 19.77 -20.26
CA SER A 9 30.94 19.14 -18.93
C SER A 9 29.89 19.74 -17.99
N THR A 10 29.55 21.03 -18.15
CA THR A 10 28.51 21.70 -17.36
C THR A 10 27.10 21.27 -17.76
N ALA A 11 26.85 20.98 -19.04
CA ALA A 11 25.55 20.51 -19.51
C ALA A 11 25.18 19.10 -18.99
N PHE A 12 26.17 18.21 -18.80
CA PHE A 12 25.93 16.86 -18.27
C PHE A 12 25.66 16.83 -16.76
N GLY A 13 26.31 17.71 -15.98
CA GLY A 13 26.04 17.82 -14.54
C GLY A 13 24.65 18.36 -14.22
N LEU A 14 24.15 19.32 -15.02
CA LEU A 14 22.83 19.94 -14.80
C LEU A 14 21.67 18.98 -15.11
N LEU A 15 21.84 18.06 -16.07
CA LEU A 15 20.83 17.06 -16.41
C LEU A 15 20.68 15.96 -15.35
N ALA A 16 21.76 15.60 -14.66
CA ALA A 16 21.74 14.60 -13.58
C ALA A 16 20.99 15.08 -12.32
N VAL A 17 21.00 16.40 -12.05
CA VAL A 17 20.26 16.99 -10.92
C VAL A 17 18.75 17.03 -11.17
N LEU A 18 18.32 17.11 -12.43
CA LEU A 18 16.90 17.17 -12.80
C LEU A 18 16.18 15.80 -12.79
N LEU A 19 16.90 14.68 -12.64
CA LEU A 19 16.36 13.33 -12.65
C LEU A 19 16.06 12.77 -11.24
N GLY A 20 16.32 13.55 -10.18
CA GLY A 20 16.42 13.04 -8.81
C GLY A 20 15.18 13.12 -7.92
N GLY A 21 13.93 13.16 -8.43
CA GLY A 21 12.79 13.45 -7.54
C GLY A 21 11.43 12.93 -7.95
N CYS A 22 11.28 11.63 -8.19
CA CYS A 22 9.96 10.98 -8.07
C CYS A 22 9.82 10.40 -6.66
N GLU A 23 9.55 11.24 -5.67
CA GLU A 23 9.13 10.78 -4.34
C GLU A 23 7.63 10.49 -4.35
N THR A 24 7.23 9.28 -3.93
CA THR A 24 5.81 8.96 -3.73
C THR A 24 5.32 9.66 -2.46
N LEU A 25 4.28 10.47 -2.60
CA LEU A 25 3.64 11.14 -1.48
C LEU A 25 2.47 10.32 -0.94
N VAL A 26 2.35 10.26 0.38
CA VAL A 26 1.21 9.67 1.07
C VAL A 26 0.23 10.77 1.45
N ARG A 27 -1.07 10.50 1.30
CA ARG A 27 -2.10 11.46 1.66
C ARG A 27 -2.14 11.66 3.17
N GLN A 28 -2.06 12.90 3.65
CA GLN A 28 -2.08 13.19 5.09
C GLN A 28 -3.48 12.99 5.67
N SER A 29 -4.49 13.60 5.04
CA SER A 29 -5.87 13.59 5.51
C SER A 29 -6.88 13.56 4.35
N ALA A 30 -8.17 13.44 4.69
CA ALA A 30 -9.25 13.46 3.71
C ALA A 30 -9.36 14.80 2.98
N ASP A 31 -8.95 15.88 3.65
CA ASP A 31 -9.22 17.27 3.25
C ASP A 31 -7.94 18.07 3.01
N SER A 32 -6.77 17.53 3.34
CA SER A 32 -5.49 18.24 3.26
C SER A 32 -4.29 17.35 2.95
N GLY A 33 -3.27 17.99 2.36
CA GLY A 33 -1.85 17.62 2.43
C GLY A 33 -1.41 16.30 1.80
N TRP A 34 -0.33 16.36 1.04
CA TRP A 34 0.46 15.19 0.68
C TRP A 34 1.77 15.28 1.46
N VAL A 35 2.18 14.18 2.09
CA VAL A 35 3.39 14.09 2.91
C VAL A 35 4.32 13.07 2.29
N GLY A 36 5.58 13.45 2.10
CA GLY A 36 6.64 12.52 1.70
C GLY A 36 6.92 11.54 2.83
N ILE A 37 7.32 10.32 2.48
CA ILE A 37 7.81 9.34 3.46
C ILE A 37 9.31 9.24 3.20
N PRO A 38 10.12 10.13 3.81
CA PRO A 38 11.53 10.19 3.51
C PRO A 38 12.27 8.97 4.08
N PRO A 39 13.48 8.69 3.58
CA PRO A 39 14.40 7.75 4.23
C PRO A 39 14.55 8.05 5.73
N GLY A 40 14.59 6.99 6.54
CA GLY A 40 14.55 7.09 8.00
C GLY A 40 13.14 6.97 8.60
N SER A 41 12.09 6.95 7.77
CA SER A 41 10.76 6.52 8.20
C SER A 41 10.76 5.02 8.52
N ALA A 42 9.94 4.57 9.46
CA ALA A 42 9.97 3.18 9.94
C ALA A 42 8.59 2.64 10.32
N LEU A 43 8.47 1.32 10.27
CA LEU A 43 7.36 0.56 10.83
C LEU A 43 7.82 -0.12 12.12
N THR A 44 7.22 0.23 13.24
CA THR A 44 7.45 -0.43 14.53
C THR A 44 6.34 -1.45 14.77
N LEU A 45 6.67 -2.74 14.83
CA LEU A 45 5.78 -3.78 15.31
C LEU A 45 5.82 -3.81 16.84
N ASN A 46 4.73 -3.38 17.48
CA ASN A 46 4.64 -3.27 18.95
C ASN A 46 4.50 -4.63 19.64
N ARG A 47 4.15 -5.66 18.87
CA ARG A 47 4.04 -7.05 19.31
C ARG A 47 4.38 -8.01 18.17
N PRO A 48 4.79 -9.25 18.47
CA PRO A 48 5.00 -10.25 17.43
C PRO A 48 3.74 -10.49 16.60
N VAL A 49 3.93 -10.68 15.30
CA VAL A 49 2.85 -10.92 14.33
C VAL A 49 2.99 -12.33 13.77
N GLN A 50 1.89 -13.09 13.74
CA GLN A 50 1.87 -14.47 13.29
C GLN A 50 1.23 -14.58 11.90
N VAL A 51 1.99 -15.12 10.95
CA VAL A 51 1.51 -15.53 9.63
C VAL A 51 1.09 -16.99 9.71
N GLN A 52 -0.18 -17.25 9.44
CA GLN A 52 -0.76 -18.60 9.52
C GLN A 52 -0.19 -19.52 8.41
N PRO A 53 -0.21 -20.86 8.62
CA PRO A 53 0.22 -21.81 7.60
C PRO A 53 -0.52 -21.61 6.27
N GLY A 54 0.20 -21.75 5.17
CA GLY A 54 -0.31 -21.57 3.81
C GLY A 54 -0.65 -20.12 3.45
N ARG A 55 -0.13 -19.13 4.20
CA ARG A 55 -0.32 -17.70 3.93
C ARG A 55 1.00 -16.99 3.69
N ALA A 56 0.97 -16.00 2.80
CA ALA A 56 2.06 -15.04 2.60
C ALA A 56 1.77 -13.67 3.25
N ARG A 57 0.59 -13.52 3.87
CA ARG A 57 0.08 -12.22 4.34
C ARG A 57 -0.67 -12.36 5.65
N VAL A 58 -0.56 -11.33 6.48
CA VAL A 58 -1.30 -11.19 7.73
C VAL A 58 -1.85 -9.76 7.85
N PHE A 59 -3.10 -9.62 8.27
CA PHE A 59 -3.71 -8.30 8.49
C PHE A 59 -3.22 -7.68 9.79
N LEU A 60 -2.70 -6.46 9.69
CA LEU A 60 -2.36 -5.60 10.82
C LEU A 60 -3.60 -4.81 11.20
N VAL A 61 -4.53 -5.47 11.88
CA VAL A 61 -5.77 -4.85 12.35
C VAL A 61 -5.84 -4.95 13.85
N ASP A 62 -6.05 -3.83 14.52
CA ASP A 62 -6.53 -3.87 15.88
C ASP A 62 -8.02 -4.23 15.89
N ARG A 63 -8.35 -5.44 16.36
CA ARG A 63 -9.74 -5.93 16.42
C ARG A 63 -10.61 -5.16 17.42
N GLY A 64 -10.02 -4.29 18.24
CA GLY A 64 -10.71 -3.40 19.18
C GLY A 64 -11.14 -2.04 18.60
N SER A 65 -10.55 -1.58 17.48
CA SER A 65 -10.81 -0.22 16.99
C SER A 65 -12.02 -0.16 16.06
N ALA A 66 -13.08 0.56 16.48
CA ALA A 66 -14.23 0.85 15.61
C ALA A 66 -13.82 1.58 14.32
N ALA A 67 -12.77 2.42 14.42
CA ALA A 67 -12.20 3.20 13.32
C ALA A 67 -11.64 2.34 12.17
N SER A 68 -11.11 1.14 12.46
CA SER A 68 -10.60 0.24 11.41
C SER A 68 -11.74 -0.33 10.54
N ARG A 69 -12.92 -0.56 11.13
CA ARG A 69 -14.09 -1.11 10.42
C ARG A 69 -14.82 -0.04 9.60
N GLU A 70 -14.88 1.18 10.12
CA GLU A 70 -15.62 2.28 9.51
C GLU A 70 -14.91 2.88 8.29
N SER A 71 -13.57 2.97 8.31
CA SER A 71 -12.81 3.55 7.20
C SER A 71 -12.76 2.65 5.94
N GLY A 72 -12.97 1.34 6.08
CA GLY A 72 -12.76 0.37 4.99
C GLY A 72 -11.29 0.25 4.56
N THR A 73 -10.36 0.86 5.30
CA THR A 73 -8.91 0.75 5.08
C THR A 73 -8.40 -0.57 5.64
N SER A 74 -7.41 -1.16 4.98
CA SER A 74 -6.78 -2.41 5.44
C SER A 74 -5.28 -2.38 5.21
N CYS A 75 -4.50 -2.72 6.23
CA CYS A 75 -3.06 -2.91 6.12
C CYS A 75 -2.70 -4.39 6.32
N VAL A 76 -1.83 -4.91 5.46
CA VAL A 76 -1.30 -6.28 5.54
C VAL A 76 0.21 -6.26 5.55
N LEU A 77 0.82 -7.14 6.35
CA LEU A 77 2.24 -7.44 6.29
C LEU A 77 2.46 -8.64 5.39
N GLU A 78 3.40 -8.56 4.46
CA GLU A 78 3.70 -9.61 3.48
C GLU A 78 5.08 -10.25 3.74
N VAL A 79 5.14 -11.57 3.58
CA VAL A 79 6.37 -12.37 3.65
C VAL A 79 6.67 -13.04 2.30
N ARG A 80 7.95 -13.29 2.03
CA ARG A 80 8.42 -13.90 0.77
C ARG A 80 8.08 -15.38 0.68
N ARG A 81 8.32 -16.12 1.77
CA ARG A 81 8.17 -17.57 1.82
C ARG A 81 6.87 -17.95 2.50
N ILE A 82 6.19 -18.93 1.91
CA ILE A 82 5.01 -19.55 2.49
C ILE A 82 5.46 -20.84 3.15
N ASP A 83 5.23 -20.93 4.46
CA ASP A 83 5.28 -22.20 5.18
C ASP A 83 3.89 -22.83 5.15
N ALA A 84 3.78 -24.05 4.64
CA ALA A 84 2.50 -24.75 4.49
C ALA A 84 2.02 -25.39 5.80
N GLU A 85 2.90 -25.61 6.76
CA GLU A 85 2.65 -26.45 7.93
C GLU A 85 2.81 -25.68 9.25
N ALA A 86 3.77 -24.76 9.33
CA ALA A 86 4.09 -24.03 10.54
C ALA A 86 3.59 -22.58 10.51
N ILE A 87 3.28 -22.06 11.70
CA ILE A 87 3.05 -20.63 11.92
C ILE A 87 4.41 -19.93 11.83
N GLN A 88 4.52 -18.94 10.94
CA GLN A 88 5.69 -18.07 10.89
C GLN A 88 5.47 -16.88 11.82
N THR A 89 6.46 -16.57 12.66
CA THR A 89 6.38 -15.43 13.58
C THR A 89 7.35 -14.35 13.14
N ILE A 90 6.83 -13.14 12.95
CA ILE A 90 7.61 -11.93 12.72
C ILE A 90 7.77 -11.27 14.10
N PRO A 91 9.01 -11.08 14.60
CA PRO A 91 9.23 -10.52 15.93
C PRO A 91 8.76 -9.07 16.02
N ALA A 92 8.49 -8.62 17.24
CA ALA A 92 8.34 -7.19 17.51
C ALA A 92 9.66 -6.45 17.25
N GLY A 93 9.58 -5.19 16.85
CA GLY A 93 10.75 -4.38 16.54
C GLY A 93 10.47 -3.33 15.48
N THR A 94 11.47 -2.47 15.26
CA THR A 94 11.42 -1.40 14.27
C THR A 94 12.12 -1.83 12.99
N VAL A 95 11.46 -1.62 11.85
CA VAL A 95 11.98 -1.95 10.53
C VAL A 95 11.91 -0.70 9.65
N GLU A 96 13.03 -0.32 9.06
CA GLU A 96 13.11 0.86 8.20
C GLU A 96 12.26 0.68 6.93
N ILE A 97 11.67 1.78 6.47
CA ILE A 97 10.97 1.85 5.19
C ILE A 97 11.98 2.34 4.15
N THR A 98 12.30 1.47 3.21
CA THR A 98 13.29 1.76 2.15
C THR A 98 12.66 2.44 0.94
N ARG A 99 11.35 2.23 0.73
CA ARG A 99 10.63 2.81 -0.41
C ARG A 99 9.12 2.78 -0.21
N VAL A 100 8.46 3.85 -0.63
CA VAL A 100 6.99 3.88 -0.80
C VAL A 100 6.63 3.86 -2.29
N GLN A 101 5.55 3.17 -2.62
CA GLN A 101 5.08 3.05 -4.00
C GLN A 101 3.55 3.02 -4.04
N ASP A 102 2.96 3.75 -4.99
CA ASP A 102 1.54 3.68 -5.27
C ASP A 102 1.14 2.28 -5.78
N TYR A 103 -0.02 1.82 -5.35
CA TYR A 103 -0.54 0.51 -5.71
C TYR A 103 -2.05 0.56 -5.95
N ILE A 104 -2.52 -0.26 -6.88
CA ILE A 104 -3.94 -0.43 -7.15
C ILE A 104 -4.24 -1.93 -7.14
N ALA A 105 -5.10 -2.36 -6.22
CA ALA A 105 -5.64 -3.72 -6.22
C ALA A 105 -6.91 -3.78 -7.06
N LEU A 106 -6.95 -4.69 -8.04
CA LEU A 106 -8.16 -5.00 -8.78
C LEU A 106 -9.02 -5.99 -7.98
N VAL A 107 -10.30 -5.68 -7.84
CA VAL A 107 -11.29 -6.51 -7.14
C VAL A 107 -12.37 -6.90 -8.15
N SER A 108 -12.43 -8.19 -8.46
CA SER A 108 -13.50 -8.73 -9.29
C SER A 108 -14.80 -8.77 -8.50
N SER A 109 -15.81 -8.03 -8.94
CA SER A 109 -17.19 -8.23 -8.48
C SER A 109 -17.75 -9.48 -9.18
N ARG A 110 -18.11 -10.52 -8.40
CA ARG A 110 -18.90 -11.64 -8.97
C ARG A 110 -20.32 -11.14 -9.11
N VAL A 111 -20.75 -10.84 -10.34
CA VAL A 111 -22.18 -10.67 -10.63
C VAL A 111 -22.86 -12.00 -10.29
N PRO A 112 -23.92 -12.04 -9.45
CA PRO A 112 -24.63 -13.27 -9.17
C PRO A 112 -25.15 -13.85 -10.48
N THR A 113 -24.69 -15.04 -10.86
CA THR A 113 -25.32 -15.81 -11.93
C THR A 113 -26.79 -16.01 -11.56
N PRO A 114 -27.75 -15.53 -12.37
CA PRO A 114 -29.16 -15.74 -12.07
C PRO A 114 -29.43 -17.24 -12.02
N THR A 115 -29.88 -17.72 -10.85
CA THR A 115 -30.33 -19.10 -10.69
C THR A 115 -31.60 -19.31 -11.51
N LEU A 116 -31.69 -20.45 -12.19
CA LEU A 116 -32.75 -20.80 -13.14
C LEU A 116 -34.17 -20.86 -12.54
N ASP A 117 -34.31 -20.75 -11.21
CA ASP A 117 -35.60 -20.74 -10.50
C ASP A 117 -36.39 -19.42 -10.65
N ARG A 118 -35.77 -18.35 -11.16
CA ARG A 118 -36.49 -17.18 -11.66
C ARG A 118 -36.28 -17.10 -13.16
N GLY A 119 -37.32 -17.51 -13.89
CA GLY A 119 -37.43 -17.56 -15.36
C GLY A 119 -36.36 -16.80 -16.15
N VAL A 120 -35.75 -17.51 -17.10
CA VAL A 120 -34.75 -17.01 -18.04
C VAL A 120 -35.26 -15.72 -18.69
N ARG A 121 -34.77 -14.56 -18.23
CA ARG A 121 -34.96 -13.30 -18.93
C ARG A 121 -33.87 -13.19 -19.98
N PHE A 122 -34.23 -13.44 -21.23
CA PHE A 122 -33.40 -13.06 -22.37
C PHE A 122 -33.28 -11.54 -22.39
N GLN A 123 -32.15 -11.02 -21.93
CA GLN A 123 -31.80 -9.62 -22.08
C GLN A 123 -31.22 -9.46 -23.49
N LEU A 124 -32.04 -8.95 -24.41
CA LEU A 124 -31.59 -8.51 -25.73
C LEU A 124 -30.48 -7.47 -25.53
N ALA A 125 -29.42 -7.55 -26.34
CA ALA A 125 -28.26 -6.69 -26.32
C ALA A 125 -28.63 -5.21 -26.60
N GLY A 126 -29.16 -4.53 -25.58
CA GLY A 126 -29.14 -3.08 -25.48
C GLY A 126 -27.96 -2.70 -24.62
N HIS A 127 -27.09 -1.82 -25.14
CA HIS A 127 -26.01 -1.02 -24.49
C HIS A 127 -25.89 -1.14 -22.96
N GLY A 128 -25.66 -2.36 -22.46
CA GLY A 128 -25.88 -2.70 -21.07
C GLY A 128 -24.70 -3.53 -20.63
N ASP A 129 -23.90 -2.92 -19.78
CA ASP A 129 -22.56 -3.32 -19.34
C ASP A 129 -22.58 -4.68 -18.63
N SER A 130 -22.80 -5.75 -19.39
CA SER A 130 -22.75 -7.15 -18.93
C SER A 130 -21.30 -7.64 -18.77
N GLY A 131 -20.36 -6.72 -18.56
CA GLY A 131 -19.05 -6.98 -18.00
C GLY A 131 -19.04 -6.41 -16.60
N GLY A 132 -18.89 -7.25 -15.57
CA GLY A 132 -18.85 -6.77 -14.18
C GLY A 132 -17.87 -5.60 -14.05
N SER A 133 -18.32 -4.50 -13.45
CA SER A 133 -17.46 -3.34 -13.22
C SER A 133 -16.26 -3.76 -12.38
N GLN A 134 -15.06 -3.60 -12.93
CA GLN A 134 -13.82 -3.87 -12.21
C GLN A 134 -13.71 -2.86 -11.07
N MET A 135 -13.89 -3.32 -9.83
CA MET A 135 -13.70 -2.46 -8.67
C MET A 135 -12.20 -2.34 -8.41
N ILE A 136 -11.76 -1.17 -7.95
CA ILE A 136 -10.36 -0.92 -7.64
C ILE A 136 -10.18 -0.41 -6.21
N ARG A 137 -9.04 -0.74 -5.60
CA ARG A 137 -8.61 -0.19 -4.31
C ARG A 137 -7.21 0.38 -4.44
N PRO A 138 -7.08 1.71 -4.58
CA PRO A 138 -5.80 2.39 -4.49
C PRO A 138 -5.20 2.26 -3.09
N GLY A 139 -3.89 2.37 -3.01
CA GLY A 139 -3.15 2.21 -1.77
C GLY A 139 -1.65 2.37 -1.96
N TYR A 140 -0.91 1.93 -0.96
CA TYR A 140 0.54 2.08 -0.90
C TYR A 140 1.21 0.75 -0.54
N HIS A 141 2.37 0.52 -1.14
CA HIS A 141 3.36 -0.42 -0.68
C HIS A 141 4.44 0.33 0.08
N PHE A 142 4.64 -0.03 1.35
CA PHE A 142 5.78 0.37 2.18
C PHE A 142 6.76 -0.79 2.19
N TRP A 143 7.82 -0.69 1.38
CA TRP A 143 8.87 -1.70 1.32
C TRP A 143 9.74 -1.59 2.55
N LEU A 144 9.95 -2.72 3.20
CA LEU A 144 10.65 -2.83 4.48
C LEU A 144 12.07 -3.28 4.23
N ASP A 145 13.01 -2.78 5.02
CA ASP A 145 14.38 -3.31 5.03
C ASP A 145 14.37 -4.78 5.46
N ASP A 146 15.01 -5.63 4.66
CA ASP A 146 15.03 -7.08 4.84
C ASP A 146 16.41 -7.58 5.30
N SER A 147 17.30 -6.67 5.70
CA SER A 147 18.64 -7.01 6.19
C SER A 147 18.62 -7.90 7.43
N GLN A 148 17.67 -7.67 8.35
CA GLN A 148 17.50 -8.43 9.58
C GLN A 148 16.64 -9.68 9.40
N ASP A 149 15.60 -9.60 8.55
CA ASP A 149 14.74 -10.73 8.20
C ASP A 149 14.51 -10.76 6.68
N PRO A 150 15.27 -11.58 5.93
CA PRO A 150 15.12 -11.71 4.48
C PRO A 150 13.74 -12.20 4.03
N ASN A 151 12.94 -12.77 4.95
CA ASN A 151 11.59 -13.22 4.65
C ASN A 151 10.57 -12.07 4.70
N LEU A 152 10.87 -10.98 5.39
CA LEU A 152 10.02 -9.79 5.45
C LEU A 152 10.08 -9.04 4.12
N MET A 153 8.94 -8.56 3.61
CA MET A 153 8.88 -7.84 2.33
C MET A 153 8.44 -6.39 2.48
N ARG A 154 7.18 -6.22 2.82
CA ARG A 154 6.49 -4.93 2.74
C ARG A 154 5.21 -4.96 3.55
N MET A 155 4.75 -3.78 3.92
CA MET A 155 3.38 -3.54 4.34
C MET A 155 2.59 -2.96 3.18
N THR A 156 1.40 -3.49 2.93
CA THR A 156 0.48 -2.99 1.91
C THR A 156 -0.78 -2.46 2.57
N CYS A 157 -1.03 -1.16 2.41
CA CYS A 157 -2.23 -0.50 2.92
C CYS A 157 -3.13 -0.08 1.77
N LEU A 158 -4.39 -0.54 1.80
CA LEU A 158 -5.40 -0.26 0.78
C LEU A 158 -6.52 0.58 1.37
N GLY A 159 -7.01 1.55 0.61
CA GLY A 159 -8.16 2.37 0.98
C GLY A 159 -9.48 1.62 0.86
N ARG A 160 -10.58 2.34 1.05
CA ARG A 160 -11.95 1.79 0.99
C ARG A 160 -12.23 1.16 -0.38
N LEU A 161 -12.93 0.03 -0.37
CA LEU A 161 -13.55 -0.50 -1.58
C LEU A 161 -14.80 0.33 -1.89
N ASP A 162 -14.76 1.08 -2.97
CA ASP A 162 -15.88 1.93 -3.42
C ASP A 162 -16.02 1.87 -4.95
N ASP A 163 -17.02 2.56 -5.48
CA ASP A 163 -17.13 2.84 -6.92
C ASP A 163 -15.79 3.43 -7.43
N PRO A 164 -15.30 3.02 -8.61
CA PRO A 164 -14.06 3.54 -9.18
C PRO A 164 -13.95 5.06 -9.23
N ALA A 165 -15.06 5.79 -9.37
CA ALA A 165 -15.06 7.26 -9.38
C ALA A 165 -14.83 7.89 -7.99
N TYR A 166 -15.07 7.15 -6.90
CA TYR A 166 -14.98 7.62 -5.51
C TYR A 166 -13.91 6.92 -4.68
N THR A 167 -13.24 5.94 -5.26
CA THR A 167 -12.14 5.22 -4.61
C THR A 167 -10.93 6.13 -4.41
N ARG A 168 -10.21 5.93 -3.29
CA ARG A 168 -9.01 6.69 -2.96
C ARG A 168 -8.04 5.85 -2.15
N ALA A 169 -6.76 6.24 -2.20
CA ALA A 169 -5.75 5.72 -1.30
C ALA A 169 -6.09 6.09 0.17
N PRO A 170 -5.64 5.29 1.15
CA PRO A 170 -5.87 5.59 2.55
C PRO A 170 -5.01 6.78 2.98
N THR A 171 -5.50 7.56 3.94
CA THR A 171 -4.73 8.65 4.56
C THR A 171 -3.79 8.11 5.63
N LEU A 172 -2.78 8.88 6.02
CA LEU A 172 -1.88 8.51 7.11
C LEU A 172 -2.63 8.27 8.42
N ALA A 173 -3.63 9.12 8.72
CA ALA A 173 -4.49 8.95 9.89
C ALA A 173 -5.29 7.64 9.85
N GLU A 174 -5.83 7.26 8.68
CA GLU A 174 -6.54 5.99 8.52
C GLU A 174 -5.61 4.78 8.63
N ILE A 175 -4.39 4.89 8.09
CA ILE A 175 -3.36 3.85 8.24
C ILE A 175 -3.05 3.67 9.73
N GLN A 176 -2.74 4.74 10.46
CA GLN A 176 -2.46 4.70 11.89
C GLN A 176 -3.63 4.12 12.70
N ALA A 177 -4.87 4.52 12.39
CA ALA A 177 -6.06 3.98 13.05
C ALA A 177 -6.26 2.48 12.82
N VAL A 178 -5.93 1.96 11.63
CA VAL A 178 -6.03 0.53 11.31
C VAL A 178 -4.94 -0.28 12.01
N LEU A 179 -3.71 0.23 12.03
CA LEU A 179 -2.60 -0.44 12.73
C LEU A 179 -2.88 -0.52 14.24
N GLY A 180 -3.46 0.53 14.82
CA GLY A 180 -3.81 0.61 16.23
C GLY A 180 -2.62 0.23 17.12
N ASP A 181 -2.86 -0.63 18.11
CA ASP A 181 -1.80 -1.07 19.03
C ASP A 181 -0.89 -2.15 18.44
N VAL A 182 -1.18 -2.70 17.25
CA VAL A 182 -0.36 -3.77 16.66
C VAL A 182 0.97 -3.21 16.17
N ALA A 183 0.94 -2.04 15.53
CA ALA A 183 2.10 -1.44 14.92
C ALA A 183 1.97 0.08 14.84
N THR A 184 3.09 0.77 14.69
CA THR A 184 3.17 2.21 14.56
C THR A 184 3.94 2.57 13.30
N LEU A 185 3.37 3.44 12.48
CA LEU A 185 4.04 4.01 11.30
C LEU A 185 4.62 5.36 11.68
N GLU A 186 5.95 5.44 11.72
CA GLU A 186 6.72 6.63 12.03
C GLU A 186 7.20 7.27 10.73
N VAL A 187 6.79 8.52 10.49
CA VAL A 187 7.24 9.31 9.35
C VAL A 187 8.38 10.20 9.81
N ALA A 188 9.57 10.00 9.26
CA ALA A 188 10.71 10.84 9.58
C ALA A 188 10.46 12.27 9.13
N LEU A 189 11.00 13.22 9.90
CA LEU A 189 11.00 14.62 9.48
C LEU A 189 11.84 14.75 8.20
N PRO A 190 11.40 15.53 7.21
CA PRO A 190 12.24 15.80 6.05
C PRO A 190 13.56 16.40 6.54
N ALA A 191 14.67 15.78 6.16
CA ALA A 191 15.98 16.34 6.42
C ALA A 191 16.05 17.72 5.76
N VAL A 192 16.13 18.78 6.57
CA VAL A 192 16.34 20.13 6.05
C VAL A 192 17.76 20.18 5.50
N PRO A 193 17.96 20.44 4.20
CA PRO A 193 19.29 20.55 3.60
C PRO A 193 20.06 21.78 4.10
#